data_AF-A0A1Z4KI21-F1
#
_entry.id   AF-A0A1Z4KI21-F1
#
_cell.length_a   1.000
_cell.length_b   1.000
_cell.length_c   1.000
_cell.angle_alpha   90.00
_cell.angle_beta   90.00
_cell.angle_gamma   90.00
#
_symmetry.space_group_name_H-M   'P 1'
#
loop_
_entity.id
_entity.type
_entity.pdbx_description
1 polymer ?
#
loop_
_entity_poly.entity_id
_entity_poly.type
_entity_poly.pdbx_seq_one_letter_code
_entity_poly.pdbx_strand_id
1 'polypeptide(L)' 'MLNLDLIRDTKVYQEAFEEGKLQAKLKIVPILLELGLSIQQIAERLKIDTDVVRE' A
#
# COMPACT_ATOMS: atom_id res chain seq x y z
N MET A 1 -3.58 -2.50 -27.48
CA MET A 1 -3.40 -2.48 -26.02
C MET A 1 -3.43 -1.02 -25.58
N LEU A 2 -4.06 -0.71 -24.44
CA LEU A 2 -3.98 0.62 -23.85
C LEU A 2 -2.53 0.91 -23.47
N ASN A 3 -1.94 1.99 -24.00
CA ASN A 3 -0.61 2.42 -23.62
C ASN A 3 -0.69 3.26 -22.34
N LEU A 4 -0.12 2.76 -21.24
CA LEU A 4 -0.15 3.44 -19.94
C LEU A 4 0.61 4.77 -19.96
N ASP A 5 1.56 4.96 -20.87
CA ASP A 5 2.31 6.21 -20.99
C ASP A 5 1.42 7.40 -21.42
N LEU A 6 0.27 7.13 -22.05
CA LEU A 6 -0.68 8.17 -22.44
C LEU A 6 -1.40 8.81 -21.24
N ILE A 7 -1.50 8.09 -20.12
CA ILE A 7 -2.26 8.53 -18.94
C ILE A 7 -1.38 8.70 -17.70
N ARG A 8 -0.09 8.37 -17.78
CA ARG A 8 0.84 8.36 -16.63
C ARG A 8 0.94 9.71 -15.91
N ASP A 9 0.87 10.79 -16.68
CA ASP A 9 0.94 12.17 -16.15
C ASP A 9 -0.43 12.72 -15.71
N THR A 10 -1.50 11.94 -15.87
CA THR A 10 -2.82 12.35 -15.40
C THR A 10 -2.90 12.19 -13.89
N LYS A 11 -3.58 13.14 -13.24
CA LYS A 11 -3.86 13.08 -11.80
C LYS A 11 -4.56 11.78 -11.40
N VAL A 12 -5.52 11.33 -12.20
CA VAL A 12 -6.28 10.08 -11.95
C VAL A 12 -5.37 8.85 -11.91
N TYR A 13 -4.41 8.75 -12.85
CA TYR A 13 -3.46 7.63 -12.84
C TYR A 13 -2.56 7.66 -11.62
N GLN A 14 -2.04 8.84 -11.25
CA GLN A 14 -1.16 8.99 -10.09
C GLN A 14 -1.89 8.63 -8.78
N GLU A 15 -3.13 9.10 -8.62
CA GLU A 15 -3.98 8.76 -7.48
C GLU A 15 -4.26 7.26 -7.41
N ALA A 16 -4.69 6.64 -8.52
CA ALA A 16 -4.94 5.21 -8.58
C ALA A 16 -3.67 4.38 -8.34
N PHE A 17 -2.51 4.87 -8.78
CA PHE A 17 -1.23 4.21 -8.57
C PHE A 17 -0.81 4.26 -7.09
N GLU A 18 -0.96 5.41 -6.42
CA GLU A 18 -0.70 5.51 -4.98
C GLU A 18 -1.71 4.70 -4.15
N GLU A 19 -2.98 4.69 -4.53
CA GLU A 19 -3.99 3.83 -3.91
C GLU A 19 -3.63 2.34 -4.07
N GLY A 20 -3.21 1.92 -5.27
CA GLY A 20 -2.75 0.56 -5.52
C GLY A 20 -1.53 0.17 -4.69
N LYS A 21 -0.57 1.08 -4.51
CA LYS A 21 0.59 0.88 -3.63
C LYS A 21 0.18 0.72 -2.16
N LEU A 22 -0.78 1.51 -1.69
CA LEU A 22 -1.32 1.38 -0.33
C LEU A 22 -2.03 0.03 -0.17
N GLN A 23 -2.95 -0.31 -1.07
CA GLN A 23 -3.68 -1.58 -1.09
C GLN A 23 -2.74 -2.79 -1.07
N ALA A 24 -1.66 -2.76 -1.85
CA ALA A 24 -0.67 -3.84 -1.86
C ALA A 24 0.03 -4.02 -0.51
N LYS A 25 0.36 -2.92 0.18
CA LYS A 25 0.94 -2.95 1.53
C LYS A 25 -0.05 -3.50 2.56
N LEU A 26 -1.33 -3.12 2.48
CA LEU A 26 -2.35 -3.62 3.41
C LEU A 26 -2.61 -5.12 3.24
N LYS A 27 -2.60 -5.62 2.01
CA LYS A 27 -2.77 -7.06 1.75
C LYS A 27 -1.69 -7.95 2.39
N ILE A 28 -0.48 -7.44 2.63
CA ILE A 28 0.59 -8.20 3.28
C ILE A 28 0.54 -8.13 4.81
N VAL A 29 -0.17 -7.14 5.39
CA VAL A 29 -0.26 -6.95 6.86
C VAL A 29 -0.68 -8.21 7.61
N PRO A 30 -1.74 -8.94 7.20
CA PRO A 30 -2.18 -10.15 7.92
C PRO A 30 -1.07 -11.21 8.02
N ILE A 31 -0.35 -11.43 6.92
CA ILE A 31 0.76 -12.40 6.86
C ILE A 31 1.89 -11.96 7.79
N LEU A 32 2.20 -10.67 7.87
CA LEU A 32 3.25 -10.18 8.77
C LEU A 32 2.85 -10.30 10.25
N LEU A 33 1.58 -10.12 10.57
CA LEU A 33 1.04 -10.37 11.91
C LEU A 33 1.10 -11.86 12.27
N GLU A 34 0.75 -12.75 11.33
CA GLU A 34 0.88 -14.22 11.51
C GLU A 34 2.34 -14.64 11.74
N LEU A 35 3.29 -13.96 11.10
CA LEU A 35 4.73 -14.17 11.30
C LEU A 35 5.26 -13.55 12.62
N GLY A 36 4.39 -12.93 13.41
CA GLY A 36 4.70 -12.43 14.76
C GLY A 36 5.32 -11.03 14.80
N LEU A 37 5.25 -10.25 13.72
CA LEU A 37 5.68 -8.86 13.76
C LEU A 37 4.68 -8.00 14.53
N SER A 38 5.18 -7.00 15.27
CA SER A 38 4.30 -6.04 15.94
C SER A 38 3.71 -5.02 14.97
N ILE A 39 2.57 -4.43 15.34
CA ILE A 39 1.91 -3.36 14.57
C ILE A 39 2.89 -2.20 14.29
N GLN A 40 3.71 -1.81 15.27
CA GLN A 40 4.69 -0.74 15.10
C GLN A 40 5.78 -1.13 14.09
N GLN A 41 6.28 -2.36 14.17
CA GLN A 41 7.28 -2.90 13.26
C GLN A 41 6.79 -2.96 11.82
N ILE A 42 5.50 -3.29 11.63
CA ILE A 42 4.84 -3.34 10.33
C ILE A 42 4.65 -1.94 9.77
N ALA A 43 4.07 -1.03 10.56
CA ALA A 43 3.85 0.37 10.16
C ALA A 43 5.15 1.07 9.74
N GLU A 44 6.22 0.90 10.52
CA GLU A 44 7.55 1.46 10.22
C GLU A 44 8.12 0.90 8.91
N ARG A 45 8.11 -0.43 8.73
CA ARG A 45 8.69 -1.08 7.54
C ARG A 45 7.89 -0.79 6.27
N LEU A 46 6.57 -0.78 6.36
CA LEU A 46 5.67 -0.51 5.24
C LEU A 46 5.48 0.99 5.00
N LYS A 47 5.96 1.86 5.90
CA LYS A 47 5.78 3.31 5.86
C LYS A 47 4.31 3.67 5.70
N ILE A 48 3.48 3.09 6.57
CA ILE A 48 2.04 3.35 6.66
C ILE A 48 1.71 3.70 8.12
N ASP A 49 0.59 4.38 8.33
CA ASP A 49 0.18 4.74 9.68
C ASP A 49 -0.22 3.47 10.47
N THR A 50 0.09 3.46 11.76
CA THR A 50 -0.27 2.37 12.67
C THR A 50 -1.78 2.16 12.78
N ASP A 51 -2.58 3.20 12.56
CA ASP A 51 -4.04 3.11 12.57
C ASP A 51 -4.54 2.27 11.38
N VAL A 52 -3.89 2.38 10.22
CA VAL A 52 -4.24 1.59 9.02
C VAL A 52 -3.82 0.12 9.16
N VAL A 53 -2.89 -0.20 10.06
CA VAL A 53 -2.50 -1.59 10.38
C VAL A 53 -3.48 -2.23 11.37
N ARG A 54 -4.29 -1.43 12.08
CA ARG A 54 -5.25 -1.87 13.11
C ARG A 54 -6.66 -2.10 12.57
N GLU A 55 -7.02 -1.48 11.45
CA GLU A 55 -8.25 -1.77 10.69
C GLU A 55 -8.19 -3.19 10.08
#